data_AF-A0A0G0RE73-F1
#
_entry.id   AF-A0A0G0RE73-F1
#
_cell.length_a   1.000
_cell.length_b   1.000
_cell.length_c   1.000
_cell.angle_alpha   90.00
_cell.angle_beta   90.00
_cell.angle_gamma   90.00
#
_symmetry.space_group_name_H-M   'P 1'
#
loop_
_entity.id
_entity.type
_entity.pdbx_description
1 polymer ?
#
loop_
_entity_poly.entity_id
_entity_poly.type
_entity_poly.pdbx_seq_one_letter_code
_entity_poly.pdbx_strand_id
1 'polypeptide(L)'
;MLKTYLYIPEDLERKIKVTAKTQNKSKAEVIRQALEKGISSVVQQGTVSAQSLLRIAEVGEKNKPQGSKDLSANLDDYLWGLKQ
;
A
#
# COMPACT_ATOMS: atom_id res chain seq x y z
N MET A 1 9.49 -25.60 -12.88
CA MET A 1 9.35 -24.22 -13.41
C MET A 1 8.20 -24.23 -14.41
N LEU A 2 7.15 -23.44 -14.17
CA LEU A 2 6.07 -23.26 -15.15
C LEU A 2 6.44 -22.14 -16.12
N LYS A 3 6.12 -22.30 -17.42
CA LYS A 3 6.30 -21.25 -18.43
C LYS A 3 4.99 -20.47 -18.55
N THR A 4 5.06 -19.17 -18.32
CA THR A 4 3.94 -18.25 -18.51
C THR A 4 4.30 -17.25 -19.59
N TYR A 5 3.41 -17.07 -20.56
CA TYR A 5 3.56 -16.05 -21.60
C TYR A 5 2.74 -14.83 -21.19
N LEU A 6 3.38 -13.67 -21.17
CA LEU A 6 2.76 -12.38 -20.83
C LEU A 6 3.13 -11.36 -21.90
N TYR A 7 2.13 -10.60 -22.36
CA TYR A 7 2.39 -9.46 -23.24
C TYR A 7 2.98 -8.30 -22.43
N ILE A 8 4.11 -7.77 -22.90
CA ILE A 8 4.84 -6.68 -22.25
C ILE A 8 4.96 -5.52 -23.24
N PRO A 9 4.54 -4.29 -22.86
CA PRO A 9 4.74 -3.10 -23.69
C PRO A 9 6.23 -2.83 -23.99
N GLU A 10 6.54 -2.26 -25.16
CA GLU A 10 7.92 -2.03 -25.60
C GLU A 10 8.75 -1.21 -24.60
N ASP A 11 8.14 -0.19 -23.99
CA ASP A 11 8.82 0.65 -22.99
C ASP A 11 9.24 -0.16 -21.76
N LEU A 12 8.43 -1.12 -21.35
CA LEU A 12 8.70 -1.96 -20.19
C LEU A 12 9.78 -3.00 -20.52
N GLU A 13 9.75 -3.59 -21.72
CA GLU A 13 10.84 -4.46 -22.20
C GLU A 13 12.17 -3.70 -22.29
N ARG A 14 12.17 -2.43 -22.73
CA ARG A 14 13.36 -1.58 -22.74
C ARG A 14 13.93 -1.41 -21.33
N LYS A 15 13.08 -1.12 -20.34
CA LYS A 15 13.48 -0.99 -18.93
C LYS A 15 14.03 -2.31 -18.37
N ILE A 16 13.41 -3.45 -18.68
CA ILE A 16 13.90 -4.77 -18.26
C ILE A 16 15.29 -5.03 -18.84
N LYS A 17 15.49 -4.79 -20.14
CA LYS A 17 16.79 -4.99 -20.80
C LYS A 17 17.90 -4.14 -20.17
N VAL A 18 17.64 -2.86 -19.90
CA VAL A 18 18.61 -1.97 -19.26
C VAL A 18 18.93 -2.49 -17.86
N THR A 19 17.92 -2.79 -17.06
CA THR A 19 18.10 -3.27 -15.68
C THR A 19 18.87 -4.60 -15.61
N ALA A 20 18.58 -5.53 -16.53
CA ALA A 20 19.28 -6.81 -16.64
C ALA A 20 20.77 -6.60 -16.94
N LYS A 21 21.11 -5.68 -17.84
CA LYS A 21 22.51 -5.33 -18.14
C LYS A 21 23.20 -4.70 -16.93
N THR A 22 22.56 -3.71 -16.30
CA THR A 22 23.13 -3.00 -15.15
C THR A 22 23.40 -3.91 -13.96
N GLN A 23 22.50 -4.86 -13.69
CA GLN A 23 22.64 -5.80 -12.57
C GLN A 23 23.41 -7.08 -12.92
N ASN A 24 23.85 -7.24 -14.17
CA ASN A 24 24.47 -8.46 -14.70
C ASN A 24 23.63 -9.73 -14.40
N LYS A 25 22.32 -9.64 -14.60
CA LYS A 25 21.34 -10.71 -14.35
C LYS A 25 20.58 -11.07 -15.63
N SER A 26 20.00 -12.28 -15.66
CA SER A 26 19.10 -12.66 -16.75
C SER A 26 17.80 -11.85 -16.68
N LYS A 27 17.15 -11.64 -17.83
CA LYS A 27 15.83 -10.97 -17.87
C LYS A 27 14.80 -11.69 -17.00
N ALA A 28 14.80 -13.02 -17.02
CA ALA A 28 13.88 -13.83 -16.24
C ALA A 28 14.05 -13.59 -14.74
N GLU A 29 15.30 -13.47 -14.26
CA GLU A 29 15.58 -13.21 -12.85
C GLU A 29 15.15 -11.79 -12.44
N VAL A 30 15.37 -10.80 -13.31
CA VAL A 30 14.90 -9.42 -13.09
C VAL A 30 13.38 -9.36 -13.02
N ILE A 31 12.69 -10.03 -13.94
CA ILE A 31 11.21 -10.10 -13.96
C ILE A 31 10.70 -10.79 -12.70
N ARG A 32 11.33 -11.91 -12.29
CA ARG A 32 10.95 -12.64 -11.07
C ARG A 32 11.05 -11.77 -9.83
N GLN A 33 12.17 -11.06 -9.66
CA GLN A 33 12.39 -10.16 -8.52
C GLN A 33 11.43 -8.96 -8.54
N ALA A 34 11.13 -8.42 -9.73
CA ALA A 34 10.18 -7.33 -9.88
C ALA A 34 8.74 -7.78 -9.53
N LEU A 35 8.34 -8.97 -9.96
CA LEU A 35 7.02 -9.54 -9.64
C LEU A 35 6.89 -9.86 -8.16
N GLU A 36 7.90 -10.47 -7.54
CA GLU A 36 7.89 -10.79 -6.11
C GLU A 36 7.71 -9.53 -5.25
N LYS A 37 8.50 -8.49 -5.52
CA LYS A 37 8.36 -7.19 -4.84
C LYS A 37 7.04 -6.49 -5.17
N GLY A 38 6.62 -6.52 -6.43
CA GLY A 38 5.39 -5.89 -6.89
C GLY A 38 4.13 -6.52 -6.29
N ILE A 39 4.10 -7.85 -6.15
CA ILE A 39 2.97 -8.54 -5.49
C ILE A 39 2.91 -8.14 -4.01
N SER A 40 4.05 -8.11 -3.30
CA SER A 40 4.07 -7.64 -1.91
C SER A 40 3.56 -6.21 -1.75
N SER A 41 3.90 -5.31 -2.68
CA SER A 41 3.41 -3.93 -2.65
C SER A 41 1.92 -3.81 -3.01
N VAL A 42 1.43 -4.60 -3.96
CA VAL A 42 0.01 -4.62 -4.34
C VAL A 42 -0.86 -5.15 -3.20
N VAL A 43 -0.39 -6.19 -2.49
CA VAL A 43 -1.07 -6.71 -1.29
C VAL A 43 -1.16 -5.65 -0.18
N GLN A 44 -0.15 -4.79 -0.05
CA GLN A 44 -0.11 -3.72 0.96
C GLN A 44 -0.98 -2.51 0.61
N GLN A 45 -1.20 -2.21 -0.68
CA GLN A 45 -2.01 -1.06 -1.10
C GLN A 45 -3.53 -1.30 -0.98
N GLY A 46 -3.97 -2.55 -0.87
CA GLY A 46 -5.39 -2.90 -0.98
C GLY A 46 -6.26 -2.64 0.26
N THR A 47 -5.69 -2.50 1.46
CA THR A 47 -6.49 -2.28 2.67
C THR A 47 -5.63 -1.59 3.74
N VAL A 48 -6.17 -0.60 4.44
CA VAL A 48 -5.82 -0.43 5.85
C VAL A 48 -6.06 -1.81 6.44
N SER A 49 -4.99 -2.55 6.72
CA SER A 49 -5.11 -3.97 7.04
C SER A 49 -6.17 -4.14 8.12
N ALA A 50 -7.00 -5.18 8.07
CA ALA A 50 -7.99 -5.41 9.12
C ALA A 50 -7.33 -5.37 10.52
N GLN A 51 -6.05 -5.76 10.61
CA GLN A 51 -5.22 -5.61 11.81
C GLN A 51 -4.98 -4.16 12.24
N SER A 52 -4.81 -3.22 11.31
CA SER A 52 -4.69 -1.79 11.60
C SER A 52 -5.99 -1.23 12.18
N LEU A 53 -7.15 -1.62 11.64
CA LEU A 53 -8.45 -1.22 12.20
C LEU A 53 -8.70 -1.84 13.59
N LEU A 54 -8.32 -3.10 13.77
CA LEU A 54 -8.39 -3.77 15.09
C LEU A 54 -7.49 -3.08 16.12
N ARG A 55 -6.26 -2.69 15.76
CA ARG A 55 -5.38 -1.93 16.66
C ARG A 55 -5.97 -0.57 17.04
N ILE A 56 -6.63 0.12 16.11
CA ILE A 56 -7.32 1.39 16.41
C ILE A 56 -8.48 1.15 17.39
N ALA A 57 -9.26 0.07 17.19
CA ALA A 57 -10.33 -0.30 18.10
C ALA A 57 -9.82 -0.64 19.51
N GLU A 58 -8.71 -1.38 19.64
CA GLU A 58 -8.06 -1.66 20.92
C GLU A 58 -7.61 -0.39 21.65
N VAL A 59 -7.09 0.60 20.92
CA VAL A 59 -6.72 1.90 21.50
C VAL A 59 -7.96 2.65 21.98
N GLY A 60 -9.05 2.61 21.21
CA GLY A 60 -10.34 3.19 21.60
C GLY A 60 -10.92 2.53 22.85
N GLU A 61 -10.85 1.20 22.95
CA GLU A 61 -11.33 0.45 24.11
C GLU A 61 -10.53 0.75 25.38
N LYS A 62 -9.20 0.85 25.27
CA LYS A 62 -8.31 1.15 26.41
C LYS A 62 -8.52 2.55 26.97
N ASN A 63 -8.62 3.55 26.10
CA ASN A 63 -8.68 4.95 26.51
C ASN A 63 -10.10 5.43 26.81
N LYS A 64 -11.13 4.66 26.41
CA LYS A 64 -12.56 5.00 26.56
C LYS A 64 -12.83 6.50 26.37
N PRO A 65 -12.39 7.09 25.24
CA PRO A 65 -12.48 8.52 25.06
C PRO A 65 -13.95 8.94 25.17
N GLN A 66 -14.26 9.75 26.18
CA GLN A 66 -15.59 10.32 26.35
C GLN A 66 -15.64 11.61 25.54
N GLY A 67 -16.55 11.65 24.59
CA GLY A 67 -16.68 12.73 23.65
C GLY A 67 -18.06 12.78 23.04
N SER A 68 -18.44 13.92 22.50
CA SER A 68 -19.73 14.07 21.82
C SER A 68 -19.77 13.18 20.57
N LYS A 69 -20.93 12.61 20.26
CA LYS A 69 -21.08 11.64 19.16
C LYS A 69 -20.78 12.25 17.77
N ASP A 70 -20.82 13.56 17.68
CA ASP A 70 -20.59 14.39 16.50
C ASP A 70 -19.18 14.97 16.42
N LEU A 71 -18.24 14.53 17.25
CA LEU A 71 -16.84 14.99 17.24
C LEU A 71 -16.20 14.95 15.85
N SER A 72 -16.47 13.91 15.06
CA SER A 72 -15.92 13.78 13.70
C SER A 72 -16.51 14.78 12.72
N ALA A 73 -17.74 15.25 12.95
CA ALA A 73 -18.43 16.19 12.08
C ALA A 73 -18.14 17.65 12.46
N ASN A 74 -17.90 17.92 13.74
CA ASN A 74 -17.72 19.26 14.30
C ASN A 74 -16.29 19.51 14.83
N LEU A 75 -15.30 18.87 14.21
CA LEU A 75 -13.92 18.86 14.68
C LEU A 75 -13.35 20.29 14.77
N ASP A 76 -13.67 21.14 13.79
CA ASP A 76 -13.20 22.53 13.72
C ASP A 76 -13.84 23.41 14.81
N ASP A 77 -15.12 23.21 15.12
CA ASP A 77 -15.81 23.93 16.19
C ASP A 77 -15.22 23.57 17.55
N TYR A 78 -14.99 22.28 17.81
CA TYR A 78 -14.44 21.83 19.09
C TYR A 78 -12.96 22.17 19.30
N LEU A 79 -12.14 22.18 18.25
CA LEU A 79 -10.71 22.46 18.36
C LEU A 79 -10.40 23.96 18.27
N TRP A 80 -11.15 24.70 17.45
CA TRP A 80 -10.80 26.08 17.09
C TRP A 80 -11.91 27.08 17.41
N GLY A 81 -13.10 26.64 17.84
CA GLY A 81 -14.26 27.52 18.10
C GLY A 81 -14.81 28.18 16.83
N LEU A 82 -14.48 27.62 15.66
CA LEU A 82 -14.91 28.14 14.37
C LEU A 82 -16.32 27.61 14.07
N LYS A 83 -17.33 28.37 14.47
CA LYS A 83 -18.70 28.17 13.97
C LYS A 83 -18.74 28.58 12.49
N GLN A 84 -19.00 27.62 11.61
CA GLN A 84 -19.41 27.90 10.23
C GLN A 84 -20.88 28.32 10.18
#